data_AF-A0A6C0E8R8-F1
#
_entry.id   AF-A0A6C0E8R8-F1
#
_cell.length_a   1.000
_cell.length_b   1.000
_cell.length_c   1.000
_cell.angle_alpha   90.00
_cell.angle_beta   90.00
_cell.angle_gamma   90.00
#
_symmetry.space_group_name_H-M   'P 1'
#
loop_
_entity.id
_entity.type
_entity.pdbx_description
1 polymer ?
#
loop_
_entity_poly.entity_id
_entity_poly.type
_entity_poly.pdbx_seq_one_letter_code
_entity_poly.pdbx_strand_id
1 'polypeptide(L)'
;MPLYAACNEDNSEKNIVFLESIEKITQRSLDNKFFRIAITSNMCKKLIYCSYKSLKPFIIMSDKYYLYDIRILKKFNFKITDSYINNCDNVEILSYLKATNKILKCPEYALFTATAHHNINVLEWWKNSGFPLKYNSKLLDTLYCNTDMLDWWKNSGLELEYSEDVLDYASRYGYIDILDWWLNSGLELKYSEDALNNASNYDHIDVLEWWFNSGLPLKYDERALDLASSNGHVDVLEWWKNSGLKLKYTQYSMIWASDNGHIDVLKWWDNSGLLD
;
A
#
# COMPACT_ATOMS: atom_id res chain seq x y z
N MET A 1 17.94 25.18 -5.97
CA MET A 1 16.88 25.23 -4.93
C MET A 1 16.29 26.63 -4.93
N PRO A 2 14.98 26.76 -5.16
CA PRO A 2 14.07 27.06 -4.06
C PRO A 2 12.92 26.04 -4.00
N LEU A 3 12.67 25.46 -2.83
CA LEU A 3 11.60 25.83 -1.89
C LEU A 3 10.21 25.41 -2.36
N TYR A 4 9.80 24.26 -1.80
CA TYR A 4 8.42 23.81 -1.67
C TYR A 4 7.53 24.98 -1.19
N ALA A 5 6.41 25.20 -1.90
CA ALA A 5 5.28 25.94 -1.38
C ALA A 5 4.06 25.02 -1.42
N ALA A 6 3.69 24.54 -0.24
CA ALA A 6 2.39 23.97 0.03
C ALA A 6 1.34 25.10 -0.05
N CYS A 7 0.25 24.86 -0.78
CA CYS A 7 -1.02 25.56 -0.56
C CYS A 7 -2.14 24.53 -0.77
N ASN A 8 -2.69 24.09 0.36
CA ASN A 8 -4.03 23.54 0.47
C ASN A 8 -5.01 24.67 0.12
N GLU A 9 -5.78 24.51 -0.95
CA GLU A 9 -7.11 25.09 -1.12
C GLU A 9 -7.80 24.33 -2.27
N ASP A 10 -8.88 23.62 -1.92
CA ASP A 10 -9.82 22.84 -2.74
C ASP A 10 -9.28 22.03 -3.95
N ASN A 11 -9.08 20.72 -3.73
CA ASN A 11 -8.76 19.71 -4.76
C ASN A 11 -9.88 19.48 -5.83
N SER A 12 -10.91 20.32 -5.90
CA SER A 12 -12.09 20.12 -6.76
C SER A 12 -11.93 20.60 -8.20
N GLU A 13 -10.92 21.41 -8.51
CA GLU A 13 -10.74 22.05 -9.83
C GLU A 13 -9.75 21.33 -10.77
N LYS A 14 -9.05 20.27 -10.32
CA LYS A 14 -7.99 19.62 -11.12
C LYS A 14 -8.47 18.76 -12.31
N ASN A 15 -9.77 18.52 -12.50
CA ASN A 15 -10.31 17.54 -13.47
C ASN A 15 -11.39 18.12 -14.39
N ILE A 16 -11.11 19.30 -14.93
CA ILE A 16 -11.99 20.00 -15.87
C ILE A 16 -11.59 19.64 -17.30
N VAL A 17 -12.54 19.12 -18.08
CA VAL A 17 -12.36 18.74 -19.49
C VAL A 17 -13.07 19.77 -20.38
N PHE A 18 -12.38 20.33 -21.38
CA PHE A 18 -12.95 21.32 -22.32
C PHE A 18 -13.48 20.64 -23.60
N LEU A 19 -14.56 21.16 -24.19
CA LEU A 19 -15.23 20.57 -25.37
C LEU A 19 -14.31 20.28 -26.55
N GLU A 20 -13.41 21.20 -26.93
CA GLU A 20 -12.45 20.97 -28.04
C GLU A 20 -11.34 19.96 -27.68
N SER A 21 -11.12 19.70 -26.39
CA SER A 21 -10.15 18.71 -25.92
C SER A 21 -10.73 17.31 -25.79
N ILE A 22 -12.05 17.12 -25.97
CA ILE A 22 -12.72 15.82 -25.83
C ILE A 22 -12.16 14.78 -26.79
N GLU A 23 -11.78 15.18 -28.01
CA GLU A 23 -11.16 14.28 -29.00
C GLU A 23 -9.71 13.90 -28.67
N LYS A 24 -9.06 14.62 -27.74
CA LYS A 24 -7.64 14.47 -27.37
C LYS A 24 -7.41 14.30 -25.86
N ILE A 25 -8.37 13.73 -25.14
CA ILE A 25 -8.18 13.43 -23.72
C ILE A 25 -7.20 12.26 -23.59
N THR A 26 -5.99 12.55 -23.13
CA THR A 26 -5.14 11.55 -22.50
C THR A 26 -5.38 11.57 -21.00
N GLN A 27 -5.66 10.41 -20.41
CA GLN A 27 -6.07 10.21 -19.01
C GLN A 27 -5.11 10.77 -17.93
N ARG A 28 -3.96 11.34 -18.31
CA ARG A 28 -2.98 11.97 -17.40
C ARG A 28 -3.56 13.17 -16.64
N SER A 29 -4.76 13.65 -17.00
CA SER A 29 -5.52 14.71 -16.31
C SER A 29 -6.76 14.20 -15.57
N LEU A 30 -6.91 12.87 -15.40
CA LEU A 30 -8.12 12.23 -14.87
C LEU A 30 -7.79 11.22 -13.75
N ASP A 31 -6.82 11.56 -12.90
CA ASP A 31 -6.48 10.76 -11.72
C ASP A 31 -7.61 10.76 -10.66
N ASN A 32 -8.63 11.63 -10.82
CA ASN A 32 -9.87 11.52 -10.05
C ASN A 32 -10.91 10.66 -10.76
N LYS A 33 -11.65 9.85 -9.99
CA LYS A 33 -12.78 9.02 -10.46
C LYS A 33 -13.92 9.83 -11.10
N PHE A 34 -13.90 11.16 -10.98
CA PHE A 34 -14.91 12.08 -11.50
C PHE A 34 -14.29 13.20 -12.35
N PHE A 35 -15.01 13.61 -13.40
CA PHE A 35 -14.68 14.79 -14.19
C PHE A 35 -15.91 15.66 -14.45
N ARG A 36 -15.69 16.93 -14.81
CA ARG A 36 -16.74 17.83 -15.28
C ARG A 36 -16.35 18.38 -16.65
N ILE A 37 -17.35 18.71 -17.47
CA ILE A 37 -17.17 19.38 -18.74
C ILE A 37 -17.34 20.88 -18.51
N ALA A 38 -16.40 21.69 -18.98
CA ALA A 38 -16.49 23.14 -18.97
C ALA A 38 -16.73 23.70 -20.36
N ILE A 39 -17.66 24.64 -20.46
CA ILE A 39 -17.84 25.51 -21.62
C ILE A 39 -17.37 26.91 -21.23
N THR A 40 -16.45 27.48 -22.01
CA THR A 40 -15.99 28.86 -21.82
C THR A 40 -16.49 29.74 -22.96
N SER A 41 -16.82 30.99 -22.65
CA SER A 41 -17.48 31.92 -23.57
C SER A 41 -16.60 32.44 -24.71
N ASN A 42 -15.37 31.92 -24.90
CA ASN A 42 -14.44 32.48 -25.87
C ASN A 42 -13.91 31.41 -26.82
N MET A 43 -14.40 31.45 -28.06
CA MET A 43 -13.82 30.79 -29.24
C MET A 43 -12.43 31.38 -29.55
N CYS A 44 -11.45 31.18 -28.67
CA CYS A 44 -10.06 31.55 -28.94
C CYS A 44 -9.12 30.58 -28.23
N LYS A 45 -8.78 29.51 -28.95
CA LYS A 45 -7.47 28.85 -28.98
C LYS A 45 -6.46 29.39 -27.96
N LYS A 46 -6.47 28.87 -26.73
CA LYS A 46 -5.28 28.67 -25.87
C LYS A 46 -5.71 28.09 -24.52
N LEU A 47 -5.08 26.98 -24.17
CA LEU A 47 -5.03 26.42 -22.82
C LEU A 47 -4.69 27.53 -21.82
N ILE A 48 -5.47 27.67 -20.75
CA ILE A 48 -5.12 28.55 -19.63
C ILE A 48 -5.15 27.73 -18.35
N TYR A 49 -3.95 27.33 -17.91
CA TYR A 49 -3.58 27.37 -16.49
C TYR A 49 -3.17 28.82 -16.21
N CYS A 50 -3.79 29.50 -15.23
CA CYS A 50 -3.12 30.46 -14.35
C CYS A 50 -4.13 31.24 -13.49
N SER A 51 -3.75 31.39 -12.22
CA SER A 51 -4.10 32.52 -11.38
C SER A 51 -3.81 33.82 -12.12
N TYR A 52 -4.81 34.64 -12.44
CA TYR A 52 -4.67 36.10 -12.42
C TYR A 52 -6.04 36.78 -12.47
N LYS A 53 -6.22 37.72 -11.55
CA LYS A 53 -7.35 38.66 -11.47
C LYS A 53 -7.41 39.52 -12.72
N SER A 54 -8.35 39.23 -13.62
CA SER A 54 -9.17 40.20 -14.37
C SER A 54 -9.76 39.51 -15.61
N LEU A 55 -11.09 39.57 -15.73
CA LEU A 55 -11.95 38.79 -16.63
C LEU A 55 -12.09 37.33 -16.18
N LYS A 56 -13.05 37.06 -15.27
CA LYS A 56 -13.57 35.69 -15.10
C LYS A 56 -14.24 35.33 -16.43
N PRO A 57 -13.69 34.43 -17.28
CA PRO A 57 -14.51 33.88 -18.35
C PRO A 57 -15.76 33.27 -17.72
N PHE A 58 -16.92 33.42 -18.37
CA PHE A 58 -18.11 32.72 -17.91
C PHE A 58 -17.87 31.23 -18.16
N ILE A 59 -17.55 30.49 -17.09
CA ILE A 59 -17.32 29.05 -17.14
C ILE A 59 -18.63 28.37 -16.73
N ILE A 60 -19.29 27.71 -17.68
CA ILE A 60 -20.42 26.84 -17.39
C ILE A 60 -19.86 25.44 -17.15
N MET A 61 -20.05 24.94 -15.95
CA MET A 61 -19.64 23.59 -15.56
C MET A 61 -20.83 22.64 -15.65
N SER A 62 -20.63 21.49 -16.28
CA SER A 62 -21.60 20.39 -16.23
C SER A 62 -21.64 19.77 -14.83
N ASP A 63 -22.63 18.90 -14.61
CA ASP A 63 -22.61 17.93 -13.52
C ASP A 63 -21.35 17.05 -13.56
N LYS A 64 -21.04 16.44 -12.41
CA LYS A 64 -19.93 15.47 -12.30
C LYS A 64 -20.30 14.19 -13.05
N TYR A 65 -19.40 13.72 -13.88
CA TYR A 65 -19.46 12.42 -14.52
C TYR A 65 -18.51 11.46 -13.83
N TYR A 66 -18.97 10.24 -13.55
CA TYR A 66 -18.15 9.16 -13.03
C TYR A 66 -17.46 8.43 -14.18
N LEU A 67 -16.14 8.29 -14.11
CA LEU A 67 -15.31 7.79 -15.20
C LEU A 67 -15.35 6.27 -15.33
N TYR A 68 -15.73 5.58 -14.25
CA TYR A 68 -15.94 4.13 -14.22
C TYR A 68 -17.44 3.81 -14.38
N ASP A 69 -18.08 4.40 -15.40
CA ASP A 69 -19.46 4.11 -15.79
C ASP A 69 -19.51 3.81 -17.29
N ILE A 70 -19.99 2.62 -17.65
CA ILE A 70 -20.08 2.16 -19.05
C ILE A 70 -20.90 3.14 -19.91
N ARG A 71 -21.95 3.77 -19.36
CA ARG A 71 -22.78 4.76 -20.08
C ARG A 71 -21.95 5.99 -20.45
N ILE A 72 -21.07 6.42 -19.54
CA ILE A 72 -20.17 7.56 -19.74
C ILE A 72 -19.06 7.20 -20.74
N LEU A 73 -18.49 6.00 -20.64
CA LEU A 73 -17.51 5.50 -21.61
C LEU A 73 -18.07 5.42 -23.04
N LYS A 74 -19.33 4.98 -23.19
CA LYS A 74 -20.05 4.95 -24.47
C LYS A 74 -20.30 6.36 -25.01
N LYS A 75 -20.68 7.30 -24.14
CA LYS A 75 -21.04 8.68 -24.53
C LYS A 75 -19.87 9.48 -25.08
N PHE A 76 -18.67 9.31 -24.52
CA PHE A 76 -17.53 10.19 -24.81
C PHE A 76 -16.35 9.51 -25.52
N ASN A 77 -16.44 8.21 -25.81
CA ASN A 77 -15.44 7.41 -26.53
C ASN A 77 -13.98 7.69 -26.13
N PHE A 78 -13.68 7.62 -24.82
CA PHE A 78 -12.34 7.90 -24.32
C PHE A 78 -11.27 6.96 -24.88
N LYS A 79 -10.05 7.50 -25.02
CA LYS A 79 -8.83 6.71 -25.18
C LYS A 79 -8.45 6.14 -23.83
N ILE A 80 -8.48 4.81 -23.72
CA ILE A 80 -8.18 4.10 -22.48
C ILE A 80 -6.67 3.88 -22.34
N THR A 81 -6.14 4.18 -21.16
CA THR A 81 -4.72 4.03 -20.83
C THR A 81 -4.49 2.84 -19.89
N ASP A 82 -3.26 2.34 -19.84
CA ASP A 82 -2.85 1.31 -18.88
C ASP A 82 -3.13 1.74 -17.43
N SER A 83 -2.96 3.03 -17.10
CA SER A 83 -3.29 3.58 -15.76
C SER A 83 -4.79 3.46 -15.42
N TYR A 84 -5.67 3.73 -16.38
CA TYR A 84 -7.11 3.56 -16.16
C TYR A 84 -7.47 2.09 -15.92
N ILE A 85 -6.86 1.19 -16.70
CA ILE A 85 -7.08 -0.25 -16.57
C ILE A 85 -6.56 -0.76 -15.21
N ASN A 86 -5.36 -0.33 -14.78
CA ASN A 86 -4.78 -0.68 -13.48
C ASN A 86 -5.70 -0.28 -12.31
N ASN A 87 -6.35 0.88 -12.40
CA ASN A 87 -7.20 1.39 -11.33
C ASN A 87 -8.67 0.94 -11.44
N CYS A 88 -8.99 0.08 -12.40
CA CYS A 88 -10.35 -0.40 -12.62
C CYS A 88 -10.69 -1.52 -11.62
N ASP A 89 -11.57 -1.21 -10.68
CA ASP A 89 -12.07 -2.12 -9.63
C ASP A 89 -13.34 -2.89 -10.06
N ASN A 90 -13.85 -2.65 -11.27
CA ASN A 90 -15.11 -3.19 -11.76
C ASN A 90 -14.93 -4.12 -12.98
N VAL A 91 -15.32 -5.39 -12.82
CA VAL A 91 -15.22 -6.44 -13.84
C VAL A 91 -16.13 -6.24 -15.05
N GLU A 92 -17.28 -5.58 -14.89
CA GLU A 92 -18.19 -5.28 -16.01
C GLU A 92 -17.56 -4.27 -16.96
N ILE A 93 -16.85 -3.28 -16.40
CA ILE A 93 -16.11 -2.29 -17.17
C ILE A 93 -14.96 -2.98 -17.90
N LEU A 94 -14.16 -3.78 -17.21
CA LEU A 94 -13.08 -4.55 -17.85
C LEU A 94 -13.60 -5.42 -19.01
N SER A 95 -14.74 -6.09 -18.80
CA SER A 95 -15.41 -6.90 -19.81
C SER A 95 -15.87 -6.06 -21.01
N TYR A 96 -16.48 -4.89 -20.77
CA TYR A 96 -16.87 -3.96 -21.82
C TYR A 96 -15.67 -3.45 -22.62
N LEU A 97 -14.58 -3.08 -21.94
CA LEU A 97 -13.36 -2.59 -22.59
C LEU A 97 -12.69 -3.68 -23.42
N LYS A 98 -12.65 -4.92 -22.92
CA LYS A 98 -12.17 -6.08 -23.69
C LYS A 98 -13.02 -6.33 -24.92
N ALA A 99 -14.35 -6.35 -24.78
CA ALA A 99 -15.29 -6.57 -25.88
C ALA A 99 -15.21 -5.48 -26.97
N THR A 100 -14.80 -4.27 -26.61
CA THR A 100 -14.61 -3.14 -27.53
C THR A 100 -13.17 -2.98 -28.04
N ASN A 101 -12.31 -3.98 -27.82
CA ASN A 101 -10.89 -3.98 -28.19
C ASN A 101 -10.10 -2.78 -27.64
N LYS A 102 -10.52 -2.24 -26.48
CA LYS A 102 -9.82 -1.16 -25.77
C LYS A 102 -8.75 -1.68 -24.80
N ILE A 103 -8.77 -2.97 -24.45
CA ILE A 103 -7.69 -3.67 -23.74
C ILE A 103 -6.95 -4.53 -24.74
N LEU A 104 -5.65 -4.27 -24.92
CA LEU A 104 -4.80 -4.98 -25.89
C LEU A 104 -3.81 -5.95 -25.22
N LYS A 105 -3.54 -5.76 -23.93
CA LYS A 105 -2.62 -6.57 -23.12
C LYS A 105 -2.99 -6.41 -21.64
N CYS A 106 -2.51 -7.32 -20.79
CA CYS A 106 -2.49 -7.09 -19.35
C CYS A 106 -1.46 -5.99 -19.04
N PRO A 107 -1.85 -4.87 -18.42
CA PRO A 107 -0.91 -3.89 -17.93
C PRO A 107 -0.01 -4.46 -16.82
N GLU A 108 1.17 -3.88 -16.65
CA GLU A 108 2.19 -4.33 -15.70
C GLU A 108 1.75 -4.27 -14.23
N TYR A 109 0.91 -3.31 -13.86
CA TYR A 109 0.47 -3.11 -12.47
C TYR A 109 -0.94 -3.63 -12.20
N ALA A 110 -1.60 -4.27 -13.17
CA ALA A 110 -3.01 -4.63 -13.03
C ALA A 110 -3.27 -5.65 -11.89
N LEU A 111 -2.39 -6.66 -11.78
CA LEU A 111 -2.46 -7.63 -10.68
C LEU A 111 -1.98 -7.02 -9.37
N PHE A 112 -0.98 -6.12 -9.41
CA PHE A 112 -0.50 -5.40 -8.24
C PHE A 112 -1.61 -4.57 -7.60
N THR A 113 -2.27 -3.71 -8.38
CA THR A 113 -3.33 -2.82 -7.87
C THR A 113 -4.56 -3.62 -7.43
N ALA A 114 -4.92 -4.69 -8.15
CA ALA A 114 -6.02 -5.55 -7.74
C ALA A 114 -5.72 -6.28 -6.41
N THR A 115 -4.48 -6.72 -6.21
CA THR A 115 -4.03 -7.33 -4.94
C THR A 115 -4.01 -6.31 -3.80
N ALA A 116 -3.42 -5.13 -4.04
CA ALA A 116 -3.33 -4.05 -3.05
C ALA A 116 -4.71 -3.51 -2.60
N HIS A 117 -5.71 -3.62 -3.46
CA HIS A 117 -7.10 -3.25 -3.16
C HIS A 117 -7.96 -4.45 -2.73
N HIS A 118 -7.37 -5.61 -2.47
CA HIS A 118 -8.07 -6.84 -2.06
C HIS A 118 -9.20 -7.26 -3.02
N ASN A 119 -9.05 -6.99 -4.33
CA ASN A 119 -10.11 -7.20 -5.32
C ASN A 119 -9.93 -8.53 -6.06
N ILE A 120 -10.37 -9.61 -5.40
CA ILE A 120 -10.33 -10.99 -5.93
C ILE A 120 -11.10 -11.11 -7.25
N ASN A 121 -12.23 -10.41 -7.40
CA ASN A 121 -13.03 -10.47 -8.64
C ASN A 121 -12.25 -9.95 -9.85
N VAL A 122 -11.49 -8.87 -9.69
CA VAL A 122 -10.64 -8.33 -10.76
C VAL A 122 -9.46 -9.25 -11.05
N LEU A 123 -8.85 -9.85 -10.02
CA LEU A 123 -7.78 -10.84 -10.21
C LEU A 123 -8.28 -12.07 -10.98
N GLU A 124 -9.44 -12.60 -10.58
CA GLU A 124 -10.08 -13.73 -11.26
C GLU A 124 -10.45 -13.38 -12.71
N TRP A 125 -10.92 -12.15 -12.95
CA TRP A 125 -11.17 -11.67 -14.31
C TRP A 125 -9.88 -11.62 -15.15
N TRP A 126 -8.78 -11.10 -14.60
CA TRP A 126 -7.49 -11.06 -15.31
C TRP A 126 -6.98 -12.45 -15.61
N LYS A 127 -7.02 -13.36 -14.64
CA LYS A 127 -6.66 -14.77 -14.81
C LYS A 127 -7.42 -15.42 -15.96
N ASN A 128 -8.72 -15.17 -16.06
CA ASN A 128 -9.58 -15.72 -17.12
C ASN A 128 -9.63 -14.85 -18.39
N SER A 129 -8.87 -13.76 -18.45
CA SER A 129 -8.93 -12.81 -19.56
C SER A 129 -8.30 -13.35 -20.85
N GLY A 130 -7.47 -14.39 -20.77
CA GLY A 130 -6.70 -14.91 -21.92
C GLY A 130 -5.52 -14.03 -22.34
N PHE A 131 -5.27 -12.92 -21.65
CA PHE A 131 -4.03 -12.15 -21.81
C PHE A 131 -2.90 -12.80 -21.01
N PRO A 132 -1.67 -12.86 -21.54
CA PRO A 132 -0.50 -13.22 -20.75
C PRO A 132 -0.37 -12.28 -19.54
N LEU A 133 -0.34 -12.84 -18.34
CA LEU A 133 -0.24 -12.08 -17.11
C LEU A 133 1.21 -11.62 -16.90
N LYS A 134 1.37 -10.35 -16.54
CA LYS A 134 2.65 -9.79 -16.11
C LYS A 134 2.49 -9.30 -14.68
N TYR A 135 3.26 -9.85 -13.76
CA TYR A 135 3.31 -9.43 -12.37
C TYR A 135 4.71 -9.65 -11.83
N ASN A 136 5.08 -8.86 -10.80
CA ASN A 136 6.28 -9.13 -10.03
C ASN A 136 5.98 -10.33 -9.14
N SER A 137 6.82 -11.35 -9.21
CA SER A 137 6.67 -12.56 -8.41
C SER A 137 6.73 -12.26 -6.91
N LYS A 138 7.54 -11.28 -6.47
CA LYS A 138 7.63 -10.77 -5.09
C LYS A 138 6.55 -9.75 -4.70
N LEU A 139 5.41 -9.78 -5.39
CA LEU A 139 4.25 -8.93 -5.11
C LEU A 139 3.86 -8.93 -3.62
N LEU A 140 3.83 -10.12 -3.01
CA LEU A 140 3.37 -10.31 -1.63
C LEU A 140 4.31 -9.69 -0.60
N ASP A 141 5.62 -9.62 -0.88
CA ASP A 141 6.61 -8.99 0.02
C ASP A 141 6.30 -7.51 0.29
N THR A 142 5.63 -6.85 -0.66
CA THR A 142 5.39 -5.40 -0.61
C THR A 142 3.97 -5.02 -0.23
N LEU A 143 3.06 -5.99 -0.17
CA LEU A 143 1.64 -5.72 -0.04
C LEU A 143 1.09 -6.27 1.26
N TYR A 144 0.33 -5.42 1.94
CA TYR A 144 -0.61 -5.89 2.94
C TYR A 144 -1.67 -6.74 2.24
N CYS A 145 -1.58 -8.06 2.40
CA CYS A 145 -2.57 -9.01 1.90
C CYS A 145 -3.32 -9.58 3.10
N ASN A 146 -4.65 -9.65 3.01
CA ASN A 146 -5.45 -10.40 3.97
C ASN A 146 -5.42 -11.89 3.63
N THR A 147 -5.93 -12.72 4.54
CA THR A 147 -5.96 -14.19 4.37
C THR A 147 -6.73 -14.63 3.13
N ASP A 148 -7.86 -13.98 2.79
CA ASP A 148 -8.61 -14.26 1.55
C ASP A 148 -7.77 -14.05 0.28
N MET A 149 -6.96 -13.00 0.25
CA MET A 149 -6.08 -12.71 -0.87
C MET A 149 -4.94 -13.73 -0.97
N LEU A 150 -4.37 -14.11 0.17
CA LEU A 150 -3.35 -15.16 0.24
C LEU A 150 -3.91 -16.52 -0.21
N ASP A 151 -5.13 -16.85 0.21
CA ASP A 151 -5.85 -18.04 -0.27
C ASP A 151 -6.08 -18.00 -1.78
N TRP A 152 -6.48 -16.85 -2.33
CA TRP A 152 -6.64 -16.73 -3.78
C TRP A 152 -5.30 -16.95 -4.49
N TRP A 153 -4.22 -16.28 -4.06
CA TRP A 153 -2.89 -16.43 -4.67
C TRP A 153 -2.40 -17.88 -4.62
N LYS A 154 -2.47 -18.52 -3.46
CA LYS A 154 -2.09 -19.93 -3.26
C LYS A 154 -2.88 -20.88 -4.15
N ASN A 155 -4.19 -20.65 -4.33
CA ASN A 155 -5.07 -21.52 -5.12
C ASN A 155 -5.19 -21.11 -6.59
N SER A 156 -4.59 -19.98 -6.99
CA SER A 156 -4.72 -19.44 -8.34
C SER A 156 -4.03 -20.30 -9.40
N GLY A 157 -3.03 -21.09 -9.02
CA GLY A 157 -2.12 -21.79 -9.95
C GLY A 157 -1.11 -20.85 -10.62
N LEU A 158 -1.05 -19.59 -10.20
CA LEU A 158 0.02 -18.66 -10.56
C LEU A 158 1.28 -18.96 -9.73
N GLU A 159 2.43 -18.62 -10.28
CA GLU A 159 3.70 -18.76 -9.58
C GLU A 159 3.74 -17.81 -8.39
N LEU A 160 4.06 -18.36 -7.22
CA LEU A 160 4.08 -17.64 -5.96
C LEU A 160 5.52 -17.56 -5.45
N GLU A 161 6.17 -16.42 -5.66
CA GLU A 161 7.46 -16.14 -5.02
C GLU A 161 7.27 -15.17 -3.86
N TYR A 162 8.05 -15.39 -2.81
CA TYR A 162 8.06 -14.55 -1.62
C TYR A 162 9.39 -14.73 -0.88
N SER A 163 9.73 -13.74 -0.09
CA SER A 163 10.92 -13.73 0.74
C SER A 163 10.60 -13.60 2.24
N GLU A 164 11.64 -13.48 3.06
CA GLU A 164 11.53 -13.26 4.50
C GLU A 164 10.76 -11.98 4.87
N ASP A 165 10.76 -11.00 3.95
CA ASP A 165 10.03 -9.75 4.07
C ASP A 165 8.55 -9.97 4.46
N VAL A 166 7.89 -11.02 3.97
CA VAL A 166 6.46 -11.24 4.27
C VAL A 166 6.21 -11.44 5.77
N LEU A 167 6.95 -12.33 6.42
CA LEU A 167 6.79 -12.62 7.85
C LEU A 167 7.44 -11.54 8.72
N ASP A 168 8.52 -10.94 8.24
CA ASP A 168 9.17 -9.83 8.94
C ASP A 168 8.26 -8.59 8.97
N TYR A 169 7.55 -8.29 7.87
CA TYR A 169 6.54 -7.22 7.82
C TYR A 169 5.28 -7.58 8.61
N ALA A 170 4.80 -8.83 8.55
CA ALA A 170 3.66 -9.26 9.37
C ALA A 170 3.96 -9.04 10.87
N SER A 171 5.19 -9.35 11.29
CA SER A 171 5.64 -9.12 12.66
C SER A 171 5.76 -7.64 13.01
N ARG A 172 6.26 -6.82 12.06
CA ARG A 172 6.38 -5.37 12.20
C ARG A 172 5.06 -4.64 12.43
N TYR A 173 3.97 -5.14 11.85
CA TYR A 173 2.67 -4.46 11.86
C TYR A 173 1.62 -5.16 12.74
N GLY A 174 1.99 -6.21 13.47
CA GLY A 174 1.05 -6.89 14.38
C GLY A 174 0.09 -7.86 13.68
N TYR A 175 0.40 -8.35 12.48
CA TYR A 175 -0.52 -9.16 11.67
C TYR A 175 -0.47 -10.65 12.02
N ILE A 176 -0.98 -10.99 13.21
CA ILE A 176 -1.04 -12.37 13.71
C ILE A 176 -1.84 -13.29 12.78
N ASP A 177 -2.94 -12.81 12.20
CA ASP A 177 -3.76 -13.55 11.24
C ASP A 177 -2.95 -14.00 10.01
N ILE A 178 -2.01 -13.16 9.55
CA ILE A 178 -1.10 -13.49 8.45
C ILE A 178 -0.03 -14.48 8.91
N LEU A 179 0.55 -14.30 10.10
CA LEU A 179 1.50 -15.26 10.67
C LEU A 179 0.87 -16.66 10.82
N ASP A 180 -0.35 -16.72 11.36
CA ASP A 180 -1.15 -17.94 11.48
C ASP A 180 -1.45 -18.56 10.11
N TRP A 181 -1.86 -17.75 9.14
CA TRP A 181 -2.15 -18.24 7.79
C TRP A 181 -0.90 -18.91 7.19
N TRP A 182 0.26 -18.25 7.28
CA TRP A 182 1.52 -18.80 6.77
C TRP A 182 1.91 -20.09 7.47
N LEU A 183 1.84 -20.14 8.80
CA LEU A 183 2.12 -21.34 9.60
C LEU A 183 1.25 -22.53 9.18
N ASN A 184 -0.01 -22.28 8.82
CA ASN A 184 -0.98 -23.31 8.41
C ASN A 184 -1.05 -23.53 6.89
N SER A 185 -0.34 -22.73 6.10
CA SER A 185 -0.46 -22.75 4.64
C SER A 185 0.19 -23.99 3.99
N GLY A 186 1.15 -24.63 4.66
CA GLY A 186 2.00 -25.66 4.07
C GLY A 186 3.03 -25.11 3.07
N LEU A 187 3.16 -23.77 2.97
CA LEU A 187 4.25 -23.10 2.25
C LEU A 187 5.51 -23.07 3.13
N GLU A 188 6.65 -22.83 2.51
CA GLU A 188 7.92 -22.65 3.23
C GLU A 188 7.86 -21.37 4.07
N LEU A 189 8.23 -21.46 5.35
CA LEU A 189 8.30 -20.30 6.23
C LEU A 189 9.66 -19.63 6.11
N LYS A 190 9.68 -18.43 5.54
CA LYS A 190 10.88 -17.59 5.38
C LYS A 190 10.75 -16.37 6.27
N TYR A 191 11.72 -16.18 7.16
CA TYR A 191 11.78 -15.06 8.11
C TYR A 191 13.20 -14.90 8.62
N SER A 192 13.57 -13.68 9.00
CA SER A 192 14.88 -13.34 9.51
C SER A 192 14.82 -12.94 11.00
N GLU A 193 15.93 -12.46 11.55
CA GLU A 193 15.95 -11.79 12.84
C GLU A 193 15.02 -10.55 12.88
N ASP A 194 14.74 -9.96 11.72
CA ASP A 194 13.87 -8.78 11.61
C ASP A 194 12.43 -9.05 12.03
N ALA A 195 11.95 -10.30 12.04
CA ALA A 195 10.64 -10.65 12.59
C ALA A 195 10.50 -10.24 14.07
N LEU A 196 11.34 -10.79 14.95
CA LEU A 196 11.27 -10.49 16.39
C LEU A 196 11.85 -9.10 16.71
N ASN A 197 12.85 -8.64 15.96
CA ASN A 197 13.40 -7.30 16.12
C ASN A 197 12.34 -6.23 15.81
N ASN A 198 11.58 -6.38 14.71
CA ASN A 198 10.52 -5.43 14.36
C ASN A 198 9.34 -5.53 15.33
N ALA A 199 8.94 -6.74 15.76
CA ALA A 199 7.89 -6.87 16.77
C ALA A 199 8.26 -6.12 18.07
N SER A 200 9.54 -6.19 18.47
CA SER A 200 10.06 -5.46 19.64
C SER A 200 10.14 -3.94 19.41
N ASN A 201 10.53 -3.52 18.21
CA ASN A 201 10.65 -2.12 17.81
C ASN A 201 9.29 -1.39 17.70
N TYR A 202 8.20 -2.12 17.45
CA TYR A 202 6.86 -1.58 17.20
C TYR A 202 5.81 -1.95 18.26
N ASP A 203 6.26 -2.40 19.44
CA ASP A 203 5.39 -2.68 20.59
C ASP A 203 4.36 -3.83 20.38
N HIS A 204 4.73 -4.83 19.59
CA HIS A 204 3.87 -5.98 19.27
C HIS A 204 4.18 -7.19 20.17
N ILE A 205 3.83 -7.08 21.46
CA ILE A 205 4.00 -8.17 22.45
C ILE A 205 3.19 -9.41 22.07
N ASP A 206 2.01 -9.22 21.50
CA ASP A 206 1.15 -10.29 21.00
C ASP A 206 1.83 -11.09 19.87
N VAL A 207 2.58 -10.43 18.98
CA VAL A 207 3.42 -11.08 17.97
C VAL A 207 4.62 -11.79 18.60
N LEU A 208 5.27 -11.20 19.60
CA LEU A 208 6.37 -11.86 20.32
C LEU A 208 5.88 -13.15 20.99
N GLU A 209 4.71 -13.11 21.62
CA GLU A 209 4.04 -14.26 22.22
C GLU A 209 3.65 -15.30 21.15
N TRP A 210 3.17 -14.85 19.99
CA TRP A 210 2.89 -15.74 18.87
C TRP A 210 4.15 -16.50 18.42
N TRP A 211 5.26 -15.78 18.19
CA TRP A 211 6.53 -16.39 17.80
C TRP A 211 7.00 -17.38 18.86
N PHE A 212 6.95 -17.00 20.14
CA PHE A 212 7.34 -17.85 21.26
C PHE A 212 6.56 -19.17 21.30
N ASN A 213 5.26 -19.13 21.01
CA ASN A 213 4.38 -20.30 21.03
C ASN A 213 4.29 -21.07 19.69
N SER A 214 4.78 -20.49 18.59
CA SER A 214 4.67 -21.06 17.24
C SER A 214 5.41 -22.40 17.06
N GLY A 215 6.39 -22.69 17.92
CA GLY A 215 7.31 -23.82 17.76
C GLY A 215 8.39 -23.61 16.70
N LEU A 216 8.47 -22.42 16.10
CA LEU A 216 9.49 -22.06 15.12
C LEU A 216 10.80 -21.63 15.82
N PRO A 217 11.97 -21.80 15.16
CA PRO A 217 13.21 -21.23 15.65
C PRO A 217 13.10 -19.71 15.88
N LEU A 218 13.37 -19.26 17.11
CA LEU A 218 13.36 -17.84 17.46
C LEU A 218 14.67 -17.18 17.01
N LYS A 219 14.59 -16.32 16.00
CA LYS A 219 15.71 -15.57 15.45
C LYS A 219 15.61 -14.12 15.92
N TYR A 220 16.63 -13.64 16.62
CA TYR A 220 16.73 -12.26 17.09
C TYR A 220 18.18 -11.93 17.43
N ASP A 221 18.50 -10.64 17.37
CA ASP A 221 19.81 -10.10 17.71
C ASP A 221 19.66 -8.94 18.74
N GLU A 222 20.74 -8.21 18.99
CA GLU A 222 20.75 -7.10 19.96
C GLU A 222 19.75 -5.99 19.60
N ARG A 223 19.35 -5.88 18.32
CA ARG A 223 18.40 -4.86 17.85
C ARG A 223 17.03 -4.99 18.51
N ALA A 224 16.62 -6.18 18.94
CA ALA A 224 15.34 -6.36 19.62
C ALA A 224 15.20 -5.46 20.87
N LEU A 225 16.17 -5.53 21.80
CA LEU A 225 16.16 -4.73 23.02
C LEU A 225 16.65 -3.30 22.78
N ASP A 226 17.61 -3.10 21.87
CA ASP A 226 18.12 -1.76 21.54
C ASP A 226 17.00 -0.89 20.94
N LEU A 227 16.20 -1.44 20.02
CA LEU A 227 15.09 -0.71 19.40
C LEU A 227 13.88 -0.57 20.34
N ALA A 228 13.55 -1.60 21.13
CA ALA A 228 12.51 -1.46 22.15
C ALA A 228 12.83 -0.34 23.15
N SER A 229 14.10 -0.26 23.57
CA SER A 229 14.58 0.82 24.44
C SER A 229 14.53 2.18 23.75
N SER A 230 15.00 2.24 22.50
CA SER A 230 15.00 3.46 21.69
C SER A 230 13.61 4.04 21.45
N ASN A 231 12.55 3.23 21.47
CA ASN A 231 11.18 3.68 21.22
C ASN A 231 10.31 3.75 22.48
N GLY A 232 10.88 3.48 23.66
CA GLY A 232 10.17 3.65 24.92
C GLY A 232 9.31 2.46 25.35
N HIS A 233 9.50 1.27 24.76
CA HIS A 233 8.65 0.10 24.97
C HIS A 233 9.05 -0.70 26.21
N VAL A 234 8.72 -0.18 27.40
CA VAL A 234 9.01 -0.85 28.68
C VAL A 234 8.34 -2.23 28.78
N ASP A 235 7.09 -2.36 28.30
CA ASP A 235 6.36 -3.64 28.39
C ASP A 235 7.00 -4.72 27.51
N VAL A 236 7.56 -4.36 26.35
CA VAL A 236 8.37 -5.27 25.51
C VAL A 236 9.65 -5.69 26.23
N LEU A 237 10.36 -4.76 26.88
CA LEU A 237 11.56 -5.09 27.66
C LEU A 237 11.25 -6.03 28.82
N GLU A 238 10.11 -5.82 29.49
CA GLU A 238 9.62 -6.69 30.55
C GLU A 238 9.23 -8.07 30.02
N TRP A 239 8.60 -8.15 28.84
CA TRP A 239 8.31 -9.42 28.16
C TRP A 239 9.62 -10.18 27.87
N TRP A 240 10.62 -9.52 27.28
CA TRP A 240 11.93 -10.14 27.00
C TRP A 240 12.56 -10.67 28.28
N LYS A 241 12.59 -9.87 29.36
CA LYS A 241 13.14 -10.26 30.66
C LYS A 241 12.45 -11.50 31.25
N ASN A 242 11.13 -11.61 31.08
CA ASN A 242 10.32 -12.70 31.63
C ASN A 242 10.21 -13.93 30.71
N SER A 243 10.56 -13.80 29.43
CA SER A 243 10.48 -14.89 28.43
C SER A 243 11.40 -16.08 28.71
N GLY A 244 12.45 -15.89 29.52
CA GLY A 244 13.52 -16.87 29.74
C GLY A 244 14.50 -17.00 28.56
N LEU A 245 14.35 -16.18 27.51
CA LEU A 245 15.29 -16.10 26.40
C LEU A 245 16.58 -15.38 26.81
N LYS A 246 17.67 -15.65 26.09
CA LYS A 246 18.94 -14.93 26.31
C LYS A 246 18.74 -13.47 25.93
N LEU A 247 18.89 -12.57 26.89
CA LEU A 247 18.86 -11.14 26.63
C LEU A 247 20.11 -10.72 25.86
N LYS A 248 19.91 -10.06 24.72
CA LYS A 248 20.95 -9.51 23.86
C LYS A 248 20.67 -8.02 23.72
N TYR A 249 21.63 -7.19 24.09
CA TYR A 249 21.54 -5.74 24.00
C TYR A 249 22.94 -5.16 23.89
N THR A 250 23.05 -3.95 23.38
CA THR A 250 24.29 -3.18 23.39
C THR A 250 24.14 -1.93 24.23
N GLN A 251 25.22 -1.14 24.33
CA GLN A 251 25.17 0.19 24.92
C GLN A 251 24.14 1.12 24.24
N TYR A 252 23.74 0.83 22.99
CA TYR A 252 22.77 1.65 22.27
C TYR A 252 21.37 1.60 22.86
N SER A 253 20.99 0.52 23.57
CA SER A 253 19.73 0.46 24.34
C SER A 253 19.55 1.70 25.23
N MET A 254 20.55 2.02 26.05
CA MET A 254 20.48 3.15 26.97
C MET A 254 20.78 4.49 26.30
N ILE A 255 21.73 4.53 25.37
CA ILE A 255 22.09 5.77 24.66
C ILE A 255 20.88 6.30 23.90
N TRP A 256 20.22 5.46 23.09
CA TRP A 256 19.08 5.90 22.30
C TRP A 256 17.83 6.17 23.14
N ALA A 257 17.60 5.40 24.21
CA ALA A 257 16.54 5.72 25.18
C ALA A 257 16.76 7.09 25.82
N SER A 258 18.01 7.45 26.16
CA SER A 258 18.37 8.76 26.68
C SER A 258 18.19 9.87 25.64
N ASP A 259 18.70 9.67 24.42
CA ASP A 259 18.60 10.64 23.32
C ASP A 259 17.14 10.97 22.96
N ASN A 260 16.25 9.97 23.04
CA ASN A 260 14.82 10.13 22.77
C ASN A 260 13.99 10.53 24.02
N GLY A 261 14.62 10.67 25.19
CA GLY A 261 13.97 11.11 26.42
C GLY A 261 13.05 10.07 27.07
N HIS A 262 13.26 8.78 26.82
CA HIS A 262 12.48 7.68 27.39
C HIS A 262 12.93 7.37 28.83
N ILE A 263 12.58 8.26 29.76
CA ILE A 263 12.98 8.17 31.17
C ILE A 263 12.52 6.86 31.83
N ASP A 264 11.34 6.36 31.48
CA ASP A 264 10.82 5.13 32.10
C ASP A 264 11.57 3.88 31.63
N VAL A 265 12.10 3.87 30.40
CA VAL A 265 13.03 2.84 29.93
C VAL A 265 14.36 2.91 30.71
N LEU A 266 14.92 4.10 30.93
CA LEU A 266 16.15 4.24 31.71
C LEU A 266 15.98 3.76 33.16
N LYS A 267 14.85 4.10 33.80
CA LYS A 267 14.49 3.57 35.12
C LYS A 267 14.33 2.05 35.07
N TRP A 268 13.72 1.51 34.02
CA TRP A 268 13.58 0.07 33.86
C TRP A 268 14.97 -0.59 33.80
N TRP A 269 15.89 -0.07 32.98
CA TRP A 269 17.26 -0.56 32.91
C TRP A 269 17.98 -0.51 34.27
N ASP A 270 17.90 0.61 35.00
CA ASP A 270 18.48 0.77 36.34
C ASP A 270 17.93 -0.27 37.35
N ASN A 271 16.63 -0.55 37.29
CA ASN A 271 15.97 -1.53 38.16
C ASN A 271 16.04 -2.97 37.63
N SER A 272 16.53 -3.19 36.41
CA SER A 272 16.45 -4.49 35.75
C SER A 272 17.41 -5.52 36.33
N GLY A 273 18.52 -5.06 36.92
CA GLY A 273 19.66 -5.90 37.33
C GLY A 273 20.55 -6.33 36.15
N LEU A 274 20.40 -5.72 34.98
CA LEU A 274 21.15 -6.03 33.75
C LEU A 274 22.35 -5.09 33.51
N LEU A 275 22.51 -4.07 34.35
CA LEU A 275 23.66 -3.17 34.32
C LEU A 275 24.69 -3.64 35.35
N ASP A 276 25.95 -3.76 34.92
CA ASP A 276 27.11 -4.09 35.75
C ASP A 276 27.62 -2.87 36.54
#